data_AF-A0A951GJN3-F1
#
_entry.id   AF-A0A951GJN3-F1
#
_cell.length_a   1.000
_cell.length_b   1.000
_cell.length_c   1.000
_cell.angle_alpha   90.00
_cell.angle_beta   90.00
_cell.angle_gamma   90.00
#
_symmetry.space_group_name_H-M   'P 1'
#
loop_
_entity.id
_entity.type
_entity.pdbx_description
1 polymer ?
#
loop_
_entity_poly.entity_id
_entity_poly.type
_entity_poly.pdbx_seq_one_letter_code
_entity_poly.pdbx_strand_id
1 'polypeptide(L)' 'MMRPQKSGIEIRILDGSGQRCAVLLDGLVRYVGSAEQCRQRAEILMPRGSDRDRQDEMLLRAVH' A
#
# COMPACT_ATOMS: atom_id res chain seq x y z
N MET A 1 -3.19 27.30 4.41
CA MET A 1 -3.01 26.54 3.15
C MET A 1 -2.51 25.14 3.51
N MET A 2 -3.40 24.14 3.55
CA MET A 2 -2.95 22.74 3.64
C MET A 2 -2.51 22.33 2.24
N ARG A 3 -1.22 22.03 2.07
CA ARG A 3 -0.72 21.42 0.82
C ARG A 3 -1.54 20.14 0.59
N PRO A 4 -1.97 19.81 -0.64
CA PRO A 4 -2.50 18.48 -0.90
C PRO A 4 -1.37 17.51 -0.55
N GLN A 5 -1.49 16.87 0.61
CA GLN A 5 -0.66 15.75 0.98
C GLN A 5 -0.91 14.75 -0.14
N LYS A 6 0.10 14.53 -0.99
CA LYS A 6 0.08 13.41 -1.93
C LYS A 6 0.02 12.18 -1.03
N SER A 7 -1.19 11.73 -0.70
CA SER A 7 -1.46 10.39 -0.15
C SER A 7 -1.09 9.40 -1.25
N GLY A 8 0.21 9.25 -1.46
CA GLY A 8 0.82 8.54 -2.55
C GLY A 8 1.02 7.11 -2.10
N ILE A 9 0.20 6.21 -2.63
CA ILE A 9 0.48 4.79 -2.54
C ILE A 9 1.57 4.51 -3.56
N GLU A 10 2.66 3.91 -3.12
CA GLU A 10 3.79 3.57 -3.97
C GLU A 10 4.06 2.08 -3.89
N ILE A 11 4.35 1.44 -5.03
CA ILE A 11 4.81 0.06 -5.08
C ILE A 11 6.28 0.08 -5.44
N ARG A 12 7.14 -0.42 -4.55
CA ARG A 12 8.60 -0.46 -4.75
C ARG A 12 9.07 -1.91 -4.90
N ILE A 13 9.81 -2.18 -5.96
CA ILE A 13 10.46 -3.48 -6.14
C ILE A 13 11.64 -3.57 -5.16
N LEU A 14 11.73 -4.67 -4.42
CA LEU A 14 12.75 -4.91 -3.38
C LEU A 14 13.90 -5.79 -3.85
N ASP A 15 13.71 -6.53 -4.93
CA ASP A 15 14.69 -7.49 -5.45
C ASP A 15 14.84 -7.37 -6.97
N GLY A 16 16.04 -7.68 -7.49
CA GLY A 16 16.37 -7.57 -8.91
C GLY A 16 15.55 -8.49 -9.83
N SER A 17 14.91 -9.54 -9.29
CA SER A 17 14.00 -10.42 -10.04
C SER A 17 12.59 -9.87 -10.22
N GLY A 18 12.22 -8.77 -9.53
CA GLY A 18 10.86 -8.25 -9.54
C GLY A 18 9.83 -9.11 -8.78
N GLN A 19 10.27 -10.19 -8.12
CA GLN A 19 9.37 -11.11 -7.42
C GLN A 19 8.92 -10.61 -6.05
N ARG A 20 9.68 -9.71 -5.42
CA ARG A 20 9.34 -9.10 -4.14
C ARG A 20 9.16 -7.60 -4.30
N CYS A 21 8.05 -7.10 -3.76
CA CYS A 21 7.69 -5.70 -3.75
C CYS A 21 7.23 -5.28 -2.35
N ALA A 22 7.29 -3.97 -2.09
CA ALA A 22 6.71 -3.32 -0.93
C ALA A 22 5.62 -2.34 -1.39
N VAL A 23 4.53 -2.25 -0.62
CA VAL A 23 3.55 -1.17 -0.73
C VAL A 23 3.88 -0.15 0.36
N LEU A 24 4.10 1.08 -0.06
CA LEU A 24 4.33 2.23 0.79
C LEU A 24 3.13 3.15 0.74
N LEU A 25 2.85 3.76 1.88
CA LEU A 25 1.82 4.76 2.02
C LEU A 25 2.42 5.95 2.76
N ASP A 26 2.50 7.10 2.08
CA ASP A 26 3.17 8.29 2.61
C ASP A 26 4.61 8.00 3.06
N GLY A 27 5.34 7.19 2.29
CA GLY A 27 6.72 6.79 2.57
C GLY A 27 6.90 5.69 3.63
N LEU A 28 5.82 5.23 4.28
CA LEU A 28 5.87 4.13 5.26
C LEU A 28 5.51 2.80 4.62
N VAL A 29 6.34 1.77 4.86
CA VAL A 29 6.05 0.40 4.39
C VAL A 29 4.84 -0.15 5.15
N ARG A 30 3.77 -0.47 4.40
CA ARG A 30 2.55 -1.09 4.95
C ARG A 30 2.49 -2.58 4.67
N TYR A 31 3.07 -3.03 3.56
CA TYR A 31 3.02 -4.44 3.16
C TYR A 31 4.24 -4.82 2.33
N VAL A 32 4.70 -6.07 2.45
CA VAL A 32 5.77 -6.66 1.63
C VAL A 32 5.30 -8.03 1.15
N GLY A 33 5.39 -8.28 -0.15
CA GLY A 33 4.95 -9.53 -0.74
C GLY A 33 5.32 -9.65 -2.20
N SER A 34 4.64 -10.52 -2.93
CA SER A 34 4.80 -10.63 -4.39
C SER A 34 4.19 -9.44 -5.12
N ALA A 35 4.63 -9.17 -6.35
CA ALA A 35 4.15 -8.05 -7.15
C ALA A 35 2.61 -8.04 -7.29
N GLU A 36 1.99 -9.21 -7.45
CA GLU A 36 0.54 -9.36 -7.53
C GLU A 36 -0.16 -9.01 -6.21
N GLN A 37 0.36 -9.50 -5.08
CA GLN A 37 -0.18 -9.15 -3.76
C GLN A 37 -0.05 -7.64 -3.50
N CYS A 38 1.09 -7.04 -3.84
CA CYS A 38 1.30 -5.60 -3.68
C CYS A 38 0.32 -4.76 -4.50
N ARG A 39 -0.03 -5.18 -5.72
CA ARG A 39 -1.07 -4.49 -6.52
C ARG A 39 -2.43 -4.54 -5.84
N GLN A 40 -2.85 -5.73 -5.40
CA GLN A 40 -4.13 -5.89 -4.68
C GLN A 40 -4.20 -5.04 -3.39
N ARG A 41 -3.10 -4.99 -2.61
CA ARG A 41 -3.07 -4.23 -1.35
C ARG A 41 -2.98 -2.72 -1.60
N ALA A 42 -2.34 -2.29 -2.70
CA ALA A 42 -2.36 -0.89 -3.11
C ALA A 42 -3.78 -0.41 -3.45
N GLU A 43 -4.62 -1.26 -4.07
CA GLU A 43 -6.02 -0.92 -4.35
C GLU A 43 -6.88 -0.79 -3.08
N ILE A 44 -6.59 -1.55 -2.03
CA ILE A 44 -7.24 -1.42 -0.71
C ILE A 44 -6.87 -0.09 -0.05
N LEU A 45 -5.61 0.32 -0.17
CA LEU A 45 -5.10 1.56 0.39
C LEU A 45 -5.53 2.81 -0.40
N MET A 46 -6.11 2.65 -1.61
CA MET A 46 -6.60 3.77 -2.42
C MET A 46 -7.58 4.63 -1.62
N PRO A 47 -7.40 5.96 -1.57
CA PRO A 47 -8.24 6.85 -0.79
C PRO A 47 -9.67 6.87 -1.35
N ARG A 48 -10.52 5.96 -0.85
CA ARG A 48 -11.95 5.90 -1.20
C ARG A 48 -12.84 6.68 -0.22
N GLY A 49 -12.25 7.29 0.80
CA GLY A 49 -12.93 8.01 1.89
C GLY A 49 -12.04 8.00 3.13
N SER A 50 -12.20 8.97 4.03
CA SER A 50 -11.30 9.30 5.15
C SER A 50 -11.10 8.23 6.24
N ASP A 51 -11.44 6.97 5.99
CA ASP A 51 -11.38 5.91 7.00
C ASP A 51 -10.10 5.08 6.88
N ARG A 52 -9.00 5.69 7.34
CA ARG A 52 -7.64 5.13 7.33
C ARG A 52 -7.52 3.88 8.21
N ASP A 53 -8.28 3.84 9.30
CA ASP A 53 -8.31 2.73 10.26
C ASP A 53 -8.88 1.47 9.61
N ARG A 54 -10.02 1.62 8.91
CA ARG A 54 -10.63 0.55 8.14
C ARG A 54 -9.75 0.04 7.00
N GLN A 55 -8.97 0.91 6.35
CA GLN A 55 -8.02 0.48 5.32
C GLN A 55 -6.89 -0.38 5.90
N ASP A 56 -6.40 -0.05 7.10
CA ASP A 56 -5.37 -0.84 7.77
C ASP A 56 -5.92 -2.19 8.24
N GLU A 57 -7.14 -2.23 8.79
CA GLU A 57 -7.83 -3.49 9.09
C GLU A 57 -8.00 -4.39 7.85
N MET A 58 -8.39 -3.81 6.70
CA MET A 58 -8.53 -4.56 5.45
C MET A 58 -7.19 -5.08 4.94
N LEU A 59 -6.11 -4.33 5.14
CA LEU A 59 -4.75 -4.76 4.81
C LEU A 59 -4.32 -5.97 5.65
N LEU A 60 -4.58 -5.93 6.97
CA LEU A 60 -4.27 -7.03 7.89
C LEU A 60 -5.11 -8.27 7.59
N ARG A 61 -6.38 -8.10 7.21
CA ARG A 61 -7.28 -9.22 6.85
C ARG A 61 -6.99 -9.83 5.49
N ALA A 62 -6.30 -9.12 4.61
CA ALA A 62 -5.89 -9.66 3.32
C ALA A 62 -4.76 -10.70 3.43
N VAL A 63 -4.32 -11.09 4.64
CA VAL A 63 -3.35 -12.18 4.82
C VAL A 63 -4.07 -13.53 4.72
N HIS A 64 -4.30 -14.01 3.50
CA HIS A 64 -4.67 -15.40 3.20
C HIS A 64 -4.12 -15.80 1.83
#